data_AF-F8KXQ5-F1
#
_entry.id   AF-F8KXQ5-F1
#
_cell.length_a   1.000
_cell.length_b   1.000
_cell.length_c   1.000
_cell.angle_alpha   90.00
_cell.angle_beta   90.00
_cell.angle_gamma   90.00
#
_symmetry.space_group_name_H-M   'P 1'
#
loop_
_entity.id
_entity.type
_entity.pdbx_description
1 polymer ?
#
loop_
_entity_poly.entity_id
_entity_poly.type
_entity_poly.pdbx_seq_one_letter_code
_entity_poly.pdbx_strand_id
1 'polypeptide(L)'
;MTNEINLFESTLETCLINTSRVEAAKAAEEKYDRDQQLQMRRKIKQILEALLFASSETVSFNKMREIIETFYPIKPRMLREIIEQLQEEYISQGRAFRLEEIAQGFVLRSCEEYAPYIQMLFRHKKSEKLSQAAAEVLAIIAYRQPITRPQIDAIRGVDSSGTLVNLLERELIEAVGKLEAPGRPTLYAITQNFLTYFGLRDLKDLPQLDLGAKR
;
A
#
# COMPACT_ATOMS: atom_id res chain seq x y z
N MET A 1 32.11 -10.29 -70.60
CA MET A 1 31.03 -10.81 -69.73
C MET A 1 31.51 -11.17 -68.31
N THR A 2 32.78 -10.94 -67.94
CA THR A 2 33.34 -11.31 -66.62
C THR A 2 33.42 -10.17 -65.60
N ASN A 3 33.22 -8.90 -66.02
CA ASN A 3 33.40 -7.74 -65.13
C ASN A 3 32.14 -7.33 -64.34
N GLU A 4 30.94 -7.78 -64.76
CA GLU A 4 29.69 -7.46 -64.06
C GLU A 4 29.38 -8.44 -62.90
N ILE A 5 29.92 -9.67 -62.97
CA ILE A 5 29.68 -10.71 -61.94
C ILE A 5 30.45 -10.37 -60.64
N ASN A 6 31.69 -9.87 -60.76
CA ASN A 6 32.52 -9.47 -59.60
C ASN A 6 31.97 -8.26 -58.82
N LEU A 7 31.23 -7.38 -59.48
CA LEU A 7 30.63 -6.21 -58.80
C LEU A 7 29.43 -6.64 -57.95
N PHE A 8 28.66 -7.63 -58.41
CA PHE A 8 27.47 -8.12 -57.72
C PHE A 8 27.81 -8.90 -56.45
N GLU A 9 28.81 -9.79 -56.48
CA GLU A 9 29.28 -10.51 -55.28
C GLU A 9 29.88 -9.56 -54.23
N SER A 10 30.67 -8.56 -54.65
CA SER A 10 31.19 -7.51 -53.75
C SER A 10 30.07 -6.69 -53.11
N THR A 11 29.02 -6.34 -53.87
CA THR A 11 27.87 -5.62 -53.30
C THR A 11 27.06 -6.47 -52.32
N LEU A 12 26.93 -7.79 -52.56
CA LEU A 12 26.23 -8.71 -51.65
C LEU A 12 27.01 -8.91 -50.33
N GLU A 13 28.33 -9.06 -50.40
CA GLU A 13 29.19 -9.10 -49.21
C GLU A 13 29.15 -7.79 -48.42
N THR A 14 29.23 -6.65 -49.12
CA THR A 14 29.15 -5.33 -48.49
C THR A 14 27.77 -5.08 -47.86
N CYS A 15 26.70 -5.61 -48.47
CA CYS A 15 25.34 -5.54 -47.92
C CYS A 15 25.21 -6.40 -46.65
N LEU A 16 25.67 -7.66 -46.67
CA LEU A 16 25.63 -8.58 -45.51
C LEU A 16 26.47 -8.06 -44.32
N ILE A 17 27.63 -7.45 -44.60
CA ILE A 17 28.47 -6.81 -43.59
C ILE A 17 27.79 -5.55 -43.01
N ASN A 18 27.04 -4.80 -43.82
CA ASN A 18 26.26 -3.67 -43.34
C ASN A 18 25.03 -4.10 -42.53
N THR A 19 24.33 -5.18 -42.92
CA THR A 19 23.18 -5.70 -42.15
C THR A 19 23.60 -6.20 -40.77
N SER A 20 24.70 -6.97 -40.67
CA SER A 20 25.23 -7.44 -39.39
C SER A 20 25.76 -6.32 -38.48
N ARG A 21 26.34 -5.24 -39.05
CA ARG A 21 26.75 -4.05 -38.29
C ARG A 21 25.55 -3.24 -37.79
N VAL A 22 24.48 -3.13 -38.57
CA VAL A 22 23.24 -2.46 -38.17
C VAL A 22 22.51 -3.25 -37.07
N GLU A 23 22.48 -4.57 -37.16
CA GLU A 23 21.93 -5.44 -36.11
C GLU A 23 22.75 -5.37 -34.82
N ALA A 24 24.08 -5.37 -34.90
CA ALA A 24 24.95 -5.19 -33.74
C ALA A 24 24.81 -3.80 -33.10
N ALA A 25 24.62 -2.76 -33.91
CA ALA A 25 24.37 -1.39 -33.43
C ALA A 25 23.01 -1.26 -32.73
N LYS A 26 21.94 -1.85 -33.29
CA LYS A 26 20.62 -1.92 -32.65
C LYS A 26 20.66 -2.68 -31.32
N ALA A 27 21.34 -3.83 -31.29
CA ALA A 27 21.52 -4.59 -30.06
C ALA A 27 22.31 -3.82 -28.99
N ALA A 28 23.24 -2.96 -29.40
CA ALA A 28 23.98 -2.08 -28.49
C ALA A 28 23.13 -0.92 -27.95
N GLU A 29 22.29 -0.29 -28.78
CA GLU A 29 21.32 0.72 -28.36
C GLU A 29 20.27 0.13 -27.40
N GLU A 30 19.69 -1.02 -27.73
CA GLU A 30 18.72 -1.71 -26.86
C GLU A 30 19.33 -2.08 -25.50
N LYS A 31 20.61 -2.48 -25.49
CA LYS A 31 21.33 -2.77 -24.25
C LYS A 31 21.55 -1.51 -23.41
N TYR A 32 21.93 -0.39 -24.05
CA TYR A 32 22.13 0.89 -23.37
C TYR A 32 20.82 1.40 -22.73
N ASP A 33 19.72 1.37 -23.47
CA ASP A 33 18.40 1.77 -22.96
C ASP A 33 17.94 0.88 -21.80
N ARG A 34 18.21 -0.43 -21.87
CA ARG A 34 17.90 -1.37 -20.79
C ARG A 34 18.69 -1.09 -19.52
N ASP A 35 19.99 -0.80 -19.65
CA ASP A 35 20.85 -0.47 -18.52
C ASP A 35 20.43 0.85 -17.85
N GLN A 36 20.09 1.86 -18.66
CA GLN A 36 19.54 3.14 -18.18
C GLN A 36 18.22 2.93 -17.43
N GLN A 37 17.31 2.12 -17.99
CA GLN A 37 16.05 1.81 -17.35
C GLN A 37 16.26 1.07 -16.02
N LEU A 38 17.22 0.16 -15.95
CA LEU A 38 17.56 -0.57 -14.72
C LEU A 38 18.12 0.39 -13.65
N GLN A 39 19.00 1.30 -14.04
CA GLN A 39 19.54 2.32 -13.13
C GLN A 39 18.45 3.25 -12.60
N MET A 40 17.53 3.69 -13.46
CA MET A 40 16.37 4.48 -13.07
C MET A 40 15.50 3.73 -12.06
N ARG A 41 15.13 2.47 -12.34
CA ARG A 41 14.32 1.66 -11.40
C ARG A 41 15.01 1.51 -10.05
N ARG A 42 16.33 1.26 -10.02
CA ARG A 42 17.13 1.20 -8.78
C ARG A 42 17.08 2.52 -8.01
N LYS A 43 17.22 3.65 -8.68
CA LYS A 43 17.13 4.97 -8.05
C LYS A 43 15.76 5.23 -7.45
N ILE A 44 14.70 4.87 -8.17
CA ILE A 44 13.32 5.01 -7.67
C ILE A 44 13.10 4.15 -6.43
N LYS A 45 13.59 2.90 -6.41
CA LYS A 45 13.56 2.05 -5.19
C LYS A 45 14.23 2.72 -3.99
N GLN A 46 15.42 3.28 -4.19
CA GLN A 46 16.14 4.00 -3.13
C GLN A 46 15.37 5.21 -2.60
N ILE A 47 14.71 5.96 -3.49
CA ILE A 47 13.88 7.11 -3.12
C ILE A 47 12.66 6.64 -2.33
N LEU A 48 11.97 5.59 -2.80
CA LEU A 48 10.83 5.00 -2.09
C LEU A 48 11.22 4.53 -0.68
N GLU A 49 12.32 3.80 -0.56
CA GLU A 49 12.84 3.35 0.73
C GLU A 49 13.14 4.54 1.65
N ALA A 50 13.78 5.60 1.14
CA ALA A 50 14.06 6.79 1.92
C ALA A 50 12.78 7.52 2.38
N LEU A 51 11.77 7.63 1.51
CA LEU A 51 10.48 8.25 1.85
C LEU A 51 9.75 7.44 2.92
N LEU A 52 9.68 6.13 2.76
CA LEU A 52 8.99 5.22 3.69
C LEU A 52 9.71 5.12 5.03
N PHE A 53 11.04 5.18 5.03
CA PHE A 53 11.86 5.17 6.25
C PHE A 53 11.76 6.49 7.03
N ALA A 54 11.68 7.62 6.33
CA ALA A 54 11.56 8.93 6.95
C ALA A 54 10.15 9.20 7.49
N SER A 55 9.12 8.56 6.93
CA SER A 55 7.74 8.72 7.35
C SER A 55 7.43 7.94 8.62
N SER A 56 6.79 8.59 9.60
CA SER A 56 6.20 7.93 10.77
C SER A 56 4.80 7.37 10.51
N GLU A 57 4.19 7.72 9.38
CA GLU A 57 2.82 7.37 9.00
C GLU A 57 2.78 6.67 7.63
N THR A 58 1.63 6.12 7.27
CA THR A 58 1.41 5.50 5.95
C THR A 58 1.51 6.54 4.84
N VAL A 59 2.32 6.27 3.81
CA VAL A 59 2.45 7.16 2.65
C VAL A 59 1.55 6.66 1.53
N SER A 60 0.60 7.49 1.07
CA SER A 60 -0.32 7.09 -0.01
C SER A 60 0.42 6.85 -1.33
N PHE A 61 -0.09 5.92 -2.14
CA PHE A 61 0.44 5.68 -3.49
C PHE A 61 0.49 6.95 -4.34
N ASN A 62 -0.56 7.77 -4.26
CA ASN A 62 -0.64 9.03 -4.99
C ASN A 62 0.43 10.03 -4.56
N LYS A 63 0.75 10.08 -3.26
CA LYS A 63 1.79 10.99 -2.76
C LYS A 63 3.18 10.57 -3.20
N MET A 64 3.50 9.28 -3.12
CA MET A 64 4.76 8.76 -3.64
C MET A 64 4.90 9.02 -5.14
N ARG A 65 3.81 8.84 -5.90
CA ARG A 65 3.77 9.11 -7.33
C ARG A 65 4.08 10.57 -7.64
N GLU A 66 3.39 11.51 -6.99
CA GLU A 66 3.59 12.96 -7.15
C GLU A 66 5.07 13.35 -6.94
N ILE A 67 5.69 12.84 -5.87
CA ILE A 67 7.09 13.13 -5.55
C ILE A 67 8.03 12.55 -6.62
N ILE A 68 7.82 11.31 -7.04
CA ILE A 68 8.70 10.64 -8.01
C ILE A 68 8.56 11.25 -9.41
N GLU A 69 7.33 11.56 -9.83
CA GLU A 69 7.04 12.20 -11.13
C GLU A 69 7.75 13.55 -11.29
N THR A 70 8.08 14.22 -10.18
CA THR A 70 8.85 15.48 -10.19
C THR A 70 10.30 15.28 -10.71
N PHE A 71 10.88 14.10 -10.52
CA PHE A 71 12.27 13.80 -10.89
C PHE A 71 12.38 12.82 -12.07
N TYR A 72 11.42 11.89 -12.20
CA TYR A 72 11.44 10.84 -13.20
C TYR A 72 10.05 10.67 -13.81
N PRO A 73 9.90 10.73 -15.15
CA PRO A 73 8.63 10.43 -15.78
C PRO A 73 8.32 8.93 -15.63
N ILE A 74 7.32 8.61 -14.83
CA ILE A 74 6.94 7.22 -14.54
C ILE A 74 5.44 7.01 -14.75
N LYS A 75 5.08 5.86 -15.33
CA LYS A 75 3.67 5.45 -15.44
C LYS A 75 3.21 4.83 -14.12
N PRO A 76 1.94 5.02 -13.69
CA PRO A 76 1.43 4.45 -12.44
C PRO A 76 1.62 2.93 -12.32
N ARG A 77 1.44 2.18 -13.42
CA ARG A 77 1.67 0.72 -13.44
C ARG A 77 3.11 0.36 -13.09
N MET A 78 4.08 1.07 -13.68
CA MET A 78 5.50 0.84 -13.44
C MET A 78 5.87 1.15 -11.98
N LEU A 79 5.31 2.20 -11.39
CA LEU A 79 5.56 2.50 -9.98
C LEU A 79 5.05 1.38 -9.07
N ARG A 80 3.86 0.83 -9.35
CA ARG A 80 3.29 -0.30 -8.61
C ARG A 80 4.18 -1.54 -8.70
N GLU A 81 4.64 -1.89 -9.90
CA GLU A 81 5.60 -2.99 -10.09
C GLU A 81 6.89 -2.78 -9.30
N ILE A 82 7.41 -1.55 -9.22
CA ILE A 82 8.63 -1.25 -8.46
C ILE A 82 8.39 -1.46 -6.96
N ILE A 83 7.24 -1.06 -6.44
CA ILE A 83 6.85 -1.26 -5.04
C ILE A 83 6.70 -2.75 -4.73
N GLU A 84 6.01 -3.51 -5.58
CA GLU A 84 5.85 -4.97 -5.44
C GLU A 84 7.22 -5.67 -5.44
N GLN A 85 8.11 -5.30 -6.35
CA GLN A 85 9.49 -5.81 -6.35
C GLN A 85 10.25 -5.48 -5.06
N LEU A 86 10.04 -4.28 -4.50
CA LEU A 86 10.68 -3.87 -3.25
C LEU A 86 10.17 -4.70 -2.07
N GLN A 87 8.86 -5.02 -2.04
CA GLN A 87 8.27 -5.93 -1.05
C GLN A 87 8.90 -7.32 -1.12
N GLU A 88 9.00 -7.90 -2.32
CA GLU A 88 9.60 -9.21 -2.54
C GLU A 88 11.10 -9.24 -2.18
N GLU A 89 11.83 -8.15 -2.47
CA GLU A 89 13.24 -8.00 -2.11
C GLU A 89 13.45 -8.01 -0.59
N TYR A 90 12.61 -7.30 0.18
CA TYR A 90 12.73 -7.32 1.64
C TYR A 90 12.43 -8.69 2.25
N ILE A 91 11.45 -9.42 1.69
CA ILE A 91 11.12 -10.78 2.12
C ILE A 91 12.25 -11.75 1.79
N SER A 92 12.72 -11.76 0.54
CA SER A 92 13.76 -12.68 0.07
C SER A 92 15.12 -12.46 0.72
N GLN A 93 15.44 -11.21 1.11
CA GLN A 93 16.66 -10.89 1.86
C GLN A 93 16.58 -11.21 3.35
N GLY A 94 15.42 -11.65 3.87
CA GLY A 94 15.25 -11.93 5.30
C GLY A 94 15.41 -10.70 6.19
N ARG A 95 14.93 -9.52 5.74
CA ARG A 95 14.98 -8.28 6.53
C ARG A 95 14.08 -8.38 7.76
N ALA A 96 14.43 -7.64 8.82
CA ALA A 96 13.65 -7.56 10.06
C ALA A 96 12.41 -6.64 9.95
N PHE A 97 12.15 -6.11 8.77
CA PHE A 97 11.00 -5.27 8.45
C PHE A 97 10.42 -5.65 7.08
N ARG A 98 9.16 -5.31 6.86
CA ARG A 98 8.40 -5.53 5.62
C ARG A 98 7.71 -4.26 5.20
N LEU A 99 7.47 -4.15 3.91
CA LEU A 99 6.68 -3.09 3.32
C LEU A 99 5.23 -3.57 3.18
N GLU A 100 4.33 -3.00 3.99
CA GLU A 100 2.92 -3.36 4.01
C GLU A 100 2.06 -2.26 3.39
N GLU A 101 0.98 -2.66 2.73
CA GLU A 101 -0.08 -1.74 2.32
C GLU A 101 -1.10 -1.67 3.45
N ILE A 102 -1.40 -0.48 3.95
CA ILE A 102 -2.34 -0.20 5.04
C ILE A 102 -3.09 1.06 4.69
N ALA A 103 -4.42 1.05 4.82
CA ALA A 103 -5.25 2.22 4.62
C ALA A 103 -4.98 2.89 3.25
N GLN A 104 -4.86 2.09 2.18
CA GLN A 104 -4.51 2.53 0.80
C GLN A 104 -3.16 3.28 0.68
N GLY A 105 -2.32 3.19 1.70
CA GLY A 105 -0.94 3.68 1.70
C GLY A 105 0.05 2.57 2.01
N PHE A 106 1.33 2.93 2.02
CA PHE A 106 2.43 2.01 2.25
C PHE A 106 3.23 2.44 3.47
N VAL A 107 3.71 1.47 4.24
CA VAL A 107 4.50 1.71 5.44
C VAL A 107 5.48 0.57 5.70
N LEU A 108 6.64 0.91 6.27
CA LEU A 108 7.59 -0.08 6.76
C LEU A 108 7.21 -0.49 8.18
N ARG A 109 7.01 -1.80 8.41
CA ARG A 109 6.72 -2.36 9.73
C ARG A 109 7.69 -3.47 10.07
N SER A 110 8.00 -3.60 11.35
CA SER A 110 8.82 -4.72 11.84
C SER A 110 8.07 -6.03 11.67
N CYS A 111 8.79 -7.09 11.34
CA CYS A 111 8.18 -8.41 11.26
C CYS A 111 7.67 -8.87 12.64
N GLU A 112 6.59 -9.66 12.64
CA GLU A 112 5.91 -10.11 13.87
C GLU A 112 6.82 -10.93 14.78
N GLU A 113 7.80 -11.66 14.21
CA GLU A 113 8.77 -12.47 14.96
C GLU A 113 9.59 -11.63 15.94
N TYR A 114 9.74 -10.32 15.68
CA TYR A 114 10.49 -9.39 16.53
C TYR A 114 9.62 -8.64 17.55
N ALA A 115 8.30 -8.84 17.54
CA ALA A 115 7.38 -8.13 18.43
C ALA A 115 7.73 -8.22 19.93
N PRO A 116 8.18 -9.37 20.49
CA PRO A 116 8.55 -9.46 21.90
C PRO A 116 9.71 -8.52 22.28
N TYR A 117 10.71 -8.39 21.42
CA TYR A 117 11.87 -7.53 21.65
C TYR A 117 11.49 -6.04 21.57
N ILE A 118 10.66 -5.68 20.60
CA ILE A 118 10.16 -4.31 20.43
C ILE A 118 9.28 -3.90 21.61
N GLN A 119 8.45 -4.80 22.13
CA GLN A 119 7.66 -4.54 23.33
C GLN A 119 8.53 -4.26 24.55
N MET A 120 9.69 -4.91 24.69
CA MET A 120 10.63 -4.61 25.77
C MET A 120 11.22 -3.21 25.64
N LEU A 121 11.51 -2.74 24.42
CA LEU A 121 11.99 -1.39 24.17
C LEU A 121 10.97 -0.32 24.59
N PHE A 122 9.68 -0.57 24.34
CA PHE A 122 8.60 0.38 24.63
C PHE A 122 7.85 0.13 25.95
N ARG A 123 8.40 -0.68 26.86
CA ARG A 123 7.76 -1.09 28.14
C ARG A 123 7.18 0.05 28.98
N HIS A 124 7.74 1.26 28.89
CA HIS A 124 7.28 2.43 29.65
C HIS A 124 6.23 3.26 28.91
N LYS A 125 6.01 3.02 27.62
CA LYS A 125 4.97 3.67 26.84
C LYS A 125 3.70 2.83 26.97
N LYS A 126 2.81 3.21 27.89
CA LYS A 126 1.47 2.58 27.97
C LYS A 126 0.78 2.76 26.62
N SER A 127 0.63 1.69 25.86
CA SER A 127 -0.28 1.69 24.71
C SER A 127 -1.70 1.73 25.25
N GLU A 128 -2.48 2.75 24.93
CA GLU A 128 -3.91 2.82 25.25
C GLU A 128 -4.67 1.79 24.39
N LYS A 129 -4.67 0.55 24.86
CA LYS A 129 -5.48 -0.51 24.28
C LYS A 129 -6.95 -0.11 24.36
N LEU A 130 -7.70 -0.41 23.31
CA LEU A 130 -9.16 -0.30 23.37
C LEU A 130 -9.69 -1.19 24.49
N SER A 131 -10.60 -0.66 25.30
CA SER A 131 -11.34 -1.48 26.27
C SER A 131 -12.24 -2.47 25.51
N GLN A 132 -12.65 -3.55 26.18
CA GLN A 132 -13.55 -4.53 25.56
C GLN A 132 -14.85 -3.87 25.06
N ALA A 133 -15.45 -3.00 25.88
CA ALA A 133 -16.64 -2.25 25.48
C ALA A 133 -16.40 -1.35 24.25
N ALA A 134 -15.21 -0.72 24.14
CA ALA A 134 -14.84 0.07 22.98
C ALA A 134 -14.66 -0.78 21.73
N ALA A 135 -14.03 -1.95 21.85
CA ALA A 135 -13.86 -2.89 20.75
C ALA A 135 -15.21 -3.43 20.24
N GLU A 136 -16.15 -3.74 21.14
CA GLU A 136 -17.51 -4.18 20.78
C GLU A 136 -18.29 -3.12 20.01
N VAL A 137 -18.34 -1.88 20.52
CA VAL A 137 -19.03 -0.77 19.84
C VAL A 137 -18.40 -0.51 18.47
N LEU A 138 -17.07 -0.49 18.40
CA LEU A 138 -16.34 -0.25 17.16
C LEU A 138 -16.60 -1.36 16.12
N ALA A 139 -16.67 -2.63 16.56
CA ALA A 139 -17.04 -3.74 15.69
C ALA A 139 -18.47 -3.58 15.14
N ILE A 140 -19.44 -3.21 15.98
CA ILE A 140 -20.82 -2.97 15.53
C ILE A 140 -20.85 -1.89 14.43
N ILE A 141 -20.12 -0.79 14.63
CA ILE A 141 -20.04 0.30 13.64
C ILE A 141 -19.38 -0.21 12.35
N ALA A 142 -18.23 -0.89 12.43
CA ALA A 142 -17.52 -1.38 11.25
C ALA A 142 -18.36 -2.28 10.34
N TYR A 143 -19.21 -3.15 10.92
CA TYR A 143 -20.05 -4.07 10.14
C TYR A 143 -21.42 -3.52 9.75
N ARG A 144 -21.93 -2.49 10.44
CA ARG A 144 -23.30 -1.97 10.23
C ARG A 144 -23.36 -0.48 9.86
N GLN A 145 -22.22 0.15 9.59
CA GLN A 145 -22.19 1.54 9.16
C GLN A 145 -23.00 1.76 7.86
N PRO A 146 -23.64 2.93 7.71
CA PRO A 146 -23.79 3.99 8.72
C PRO A 146 -24.84 3.62 9.78
N ILE A 147 -24.52 3.78 11.07
CA ILE A 147 -25.39 3.38 12.19
C ILE A 147 -25.55 4.48 13.25
N THR A 148 -26.70 4.53 13.92
CA THR A 148 -27.00 5.53 14.96
C THR A 148 -26.75 5.00 16.38
N ARG A 149 -26.48 5.90 17.35
CA ARG A 149 -26.32 5.53 18.77
C ARG A 149 -27.45 4.63 19.31
N PRO A 150 -28.75 4.97 19.13
CA PRO A 150 -29.82 4.11 19.63
C PRO A 150 -29.82 2.69 19.04
N GLN A 151 -29.40 2.53 17.79
CA GLN A 151 -29.27 1.21 17.17
C GLN A 151 -28.10 0.41 17.76
N ILE A 152 -26.98 1.08 18.05
CA ILE A 152 -25.84 0.46 18.74
C ILE A 152 -26.26 -0.02 20.13
N ASP A 153 -26.93 0.84 20.90
CA ASP A 153 -27.41 0.52 22.25
C ASP A 153 -28.41 -0.64 22.23
N ALA A 154 -29.29 -0.70 21.22
CA ALA A 154 -30.23 -1.80 21.04
C ALA A 154 -29.52 -3.15 20.75
N ILE A 155 -28.39 -3.14 20.04
CA ILE A 155 -27.61 -4.35 19.77
C ILE A 155 -26.83 -4.79 21.01
N ARG A 156 -26.26 -3.86 21.77
CA ARG A 156 -25.46 -4.15 22.97
C ARG A 156 -26.29 -4.42 24.21
N GLY A 157 -27.52 -3.89 24.27
CA GLY A 157 -28.39 -3.94 25.44
C GLY A 157 -27.98 -2.99 26.57
N VAL A 158 -26.99 -2.12 26.37
CA VAL A 158 -26.48 -1.16 27.37
C VAL A 158 -26.13 0.18 26.71
N ASP A 159 -26.04 1.25 27.51
CA ASP A 159 -25.65 2.58 27.01
C ASP A 159 -24.20 2.59 26.48
N SER A 160 -24.01 3.16 25.29
CA SER A 160 -22.72 3.27 24.61
C SER A 160 -22.24 4.71 24.48
N SER A 161 -22.86 5.66 25.18
CA SER A 161 -22.60 7.10 25.00
C SER A 161 -21.16 7.47 25.34
N GLY A 162 -20.65 7.03 26.49
CA GLY A 162 -19.26 7.29 26.88
C GLY A 162 -18.24 6.62 25.96
N THR A 163 -18.57 5.43 25.44
CA THR A 163 -17.72 4.71 24.49
C THR A 163 -17.64 5.41 23.15
N LEU A 164 -18.76 5.93 22.64
CA LEU A 164 -18.78 6.70 21.38
C LEU A 164 -17.94 7.97 21.48
N VAL A 165 -18.01 8.70 22.59
CA VAL A 165 -17.17 9.89 22.81
C VAL A 165 -15.69 9.52 22.75
N ASN A 166 -15.28 8.46 23.44
CA ASN A 166 -13.88 7.99 23.41
C ASN A 166 -13.42 7.58 22.01
N LEU A 167 -14.28 6.88 21.24
CA LEU A 167 -13.95 6.46 19.87
C LEU A 167 -13.85 7.65 18.89
N LEU A 168 -14.68 8.68 19.09
CA LEU A 168 -14.60 9.94 18.33
C LEU A 168 -13.33 10.73 18.65
N GLU A 169 -12.98 10.85 19.93
CA GLU A 169 -11.75 11.53 20.38
C GLU A 169 -10.48 10.87 19.83
N ARG A 170 -10.51 9.54 19.67
CA ARG A 170 -9.43 8.76 19.05
C ARG A 170 -9.50 8.75 17.52
N GLU A 171 -10.45 9.47 16.94
CA GLU A 171 -10.69 9.57 15.50
C GLU A 171 -10.88 8.19 14.82
N LEU A 172 -11.32 7.16 15.55
CA LEU A 172 -11.57 5.82 14.98
C LEU A 172 -12.93 5.74 14.29
N ILE A 173 -13.83 6.64 14.66
CA ILE A 173 -15.15 6.82 14.05
C ILE A 173 -15.41 8.29 13.77
N GLU A 174 -16.33 8.58 12.86
CA GLU A 174 -16.75 9.93 12.52
C GLU A 174 -18.27 10.00 12.35
N ALA A 175 -18.81 11.22 12.43
CA ALA A 175 -20.22 11.50 12.16
C ALA A 175 -20.40 11.79 10.66
N VAL A 176 -21.10 10.90 9.96
CA VAL A 176 -21.31 11.00 8.49
C VAL A 176 -22.63 11.69 8.10
N GLY A 177 -23.50 11.97 9.07
CA GLY A 177 -24.77 12.65 8.82
C GLY A 177 -25.78 12.48 9.94
N LYS A 178 -27.05 12.74 9.62
CA LYS A 178 -28.19 12.51 10.51
C LYS A 178 -29.23 11.65 9.80
N LEU A 179 -29.87 10.77 10.54
CA LEU A 179 -30.97 9.95 10.02
C LEU A 179 -32.26 10.77 10.01
N GLU A 180 -33.02 10.71 8.91
CA GLU A 180 -34.35 11.34 8.79
C GLU A 180 -35.41 10.51 9.54
N ALA A 181 -35.33 10.54 10.86
CA ALA A 181 -36.22 9.88 11.80
C ALA A 181 -36.53 10.81 12.99
N PRO A 182 -37.56 10.53 13.82
CA PRO A 182 -37.84 11.32 15.02
C PRO A 182 -36.59 11.47 15.91
N GLY A 183 -36.29 12.72 16.30
CA GLY A 183 -35.08 13.05 17.07
C GLY A 183 -33.80 13.22 16.25
N ARG A 184 -33.84 12.97 14.93
CA ARG A 184 -32.73 13.14 13.96
C ARG A 184 -31.37 12.68 14.50
N PRO A 185 -31.24 11.39 14.90
CA PRO A 185 -30.02 10.88 15.51
C PRO A 185 -28.85 10.91 14.52
N THR A 186 -27.65 11.17 15.05
CA THR A 186 -26.39 11.18 14.28
C THR A 186 -26.04 9.78 13.78
N LEU A 187 -25.58 9.68 12.53
CA LEU A 187 -25.03 8.49 11.91
C LEU A 187 -23.52 8.46 12.06
N TYR A 188 -23.00 7.31 12.44
CA TYR A 188 -21.57 7.06 12.64
C TYR A 188 -21.05 6.05 11.61
N ALA A 189 -19.81 6.25 11.19
CA ALA A 189 -19.02 5.33 10.37
C ALA A 189 -17.58 5.29 10.87
N ILE A 190 -16.80 4.30 10.42
CA ILE A 190 -15.37 4.20 10.74
C ILE A 190 -14.55 5.10 9.81
N THR A 191 -13.39 5.52 10.30
CA THR A 191 -12.47 6.42 9.58
C THR A 191 -11.31 5.66 8.94
N GLN A 192 -10.44 6.39 8.23
CA GLN A 192 -9.16 5.85 7.77
C GLN A 192 -8.24 5.44 8.92
N ASN A 193 -8.29 6.16 10.05
CA ASN A 193 -7.50 5.84 11.24
C ASN A 193 -7.87 4.49 11.84
N PHE A 194 -9.12 4.04 11.69
CA PHE A 194 -9.50 2.67 12.04
C PHE A 194 -8.69 1.65 11.23
N LEU A 195 -8.61 1.81 9.90
CA LEU A 195 -7.84 0.90 9.05
C LEU A 195 -6.36 0.90 9.44
N THR A 196 -5.79 2.07 9.72
CA THR A 196 -4.41 2.19 10.20
C THR A 196 -4.20 1.52 11.56
N TYR A 197 -5.13 1.69 12.49
CA TYR A 197 -5.06 1.10 13.83
C TYR A 197 -5.08 -0.44 13.78
N PHE A 198 -5.92 -1.02 12.91
CA PHE A 198 -6.03 -2.47 12.75
C PHE A 198 -5.09 -3.06 11.68
N GLY A 199 -4.35 -2.23 10.95
CA GLY A 199 -3.44 -2.66 9.90
C GLY A 199 -4.14 -3.27 8.67
N LEU A 200 -5.33 -2.78 8.33
CA LEU A 200 -6.14 -3.25 7.20
C LEU A 200 -5.87 -2.40 5.95
N ARG A 201 -5.95 -2.99 4.74
CA ARG A 201 -5.81 -2.20 3.49
C ARG A 201 -7.10 -1.46 3.18
N ASP A 202 -8.22 -2.16 3.33
CA ASP A 202 -9.55 -1.67 3.02
C ASP A 202 -10.62 -2.35 3.89
N LEU A 203 -11.85 -1.82 3.87
CA LEU A 203 -13.00 -2.36 4.60
C LEU A 203 -13.31 -3.82 4.26
N LYS A 204 -12.97 -4.26 3.05
CA LYS A 204 -13.22 -5.62 2.55
C LYS A 204 -12.33 -6.66 3.23
N ASP A 205 -11.24 -6.24 3.87
CA ASP A 205 -10.34 -7.12 4.60
C ASP A 205 -10.88 -7.46 6.00
N LEU A 206 -11.99 -6.84 6.41
CA LEU A 206 -12.65 -7.21 7.66
C LEU A 206 -13.09 -8.69 7.58
N PRO A 207 -12.88 -9.47 8.66
CA PRO A 207 -13.35 -10.84 8.73
C PRO A 207 -14.82 -10.91 8.37
N GLN A 208 -15.21 -11.80 7.46
CA GLN A 208 -16.63 -11.99 7.19
C GLN A 208 -17.29 -12.49 8.48
N LEU A 209 -18.43 -11.89 8.84
CA LEU A 209 -19.24 -12.36 9.94
C LEU A 209 -19.80 -13.72 9.56
N ASP A 210 -19.06 -14.78 9.85
CA ASP A 210 -19.63 -16.12 9.93
C ASP A 210 -20.54 -16.10 11.16
N LEU A 211 -21.82 -15.76 10.95
CA LEU A 211 -22.88 -15.95 11.91
C LEU A 211 -22.97 -17.45 12.14
N GLY A 212 -22.12 -17.96 13.04
CA GLY A 212 -21.79 -19.36 13.17
C GLY A 212 -23.00 -20.28 13.01
N ALA A 213 -22.94 -21.10 11.96
CA ALA A 213 -23.49 -22.42 12.02
C ALA A 213 -22.88 -23.16 13.24
N LYS A 214 -23.78 -23.63 14.13
CA LYS A 214 -23.59 -24.47 15.34
C LYS A 214 -23.13 -23.71 16.60
N ARG A 215 -23.78 -23.89 17.76
CA ARG A 215 -24.59 -25.01 18.28
C ARG A 215 -25.88 -24.54 18.93
#